data_AF-A0AAD6A7W0-F1
#
_entry.id   AF-A0AAD6A7W0-F1
#
_cell.length_a   1.000
_cell.length_b   1.000
_cell.length_c   1.000
_cell.angle_alpha   90.00
_cell.angle_beta   90.00
_cell.angle_gamma   90.00
#
_symmetry.space_group_name_H-M   'P 1'
#
loop_
_entity.id
_entity.type
_entity.pdbx_description
1 polymer ?
#
loop_
_entity_poly.entity_id
_entity_poly.type
_entity_poly.pdbx_seq_one_letter_code
_entity_poly.pdbx_strand_id
1 'polypeptide(L)'
;MARVLIVGAGLTGSLCASLLRRELQDKVRIEVWEKSRGSGESEPEPQGLHRGSGESEPEPQGLRMSTSRPPDPSSHSADLGAQYITATSAYRKSHHRLYAELLSAGVLLPFDSSRIEGLKHKDGSAEVFFERHVTGLFRRGASWEVQSRAGDSEMFDAVVLTIPVPQILQLEGDLRESETHTHTHTHTLLCLSLI
;
A
#
# COMPACT_ATOMS: atom_id res chain seq x y z
N MET A 1 19.92 4.46 15.77
CA MET A 1 19.24 4.56 14.46
C MET A 1 17.80 4.18 14.69
N ALA A 2 16.85 5.07 14.36
CA ALA A 2 15.44 4.81 14.63
C ALA A 2 14.86 3.83 13.59
N ARG A 3 14.04 2.86 14.02
CA ARG A 3 13.31 1.93 13.14
C ARG A 3 11.93 2.49 12.85
N VAL A 4 11.66 2.71 11.57
CA VAL A 4 10.35 3.19 11.09
C VAL A 4 9.72 2.09 10.25
N LEU A 5 8.50 1.70 10.61
CA LEU A 5 7.67 0.82 9.81
C LEU A 5 6.72 1.63 8.94
N ILE A 6 6.60 1.25 7.67
CA ILE A 6 5.54 1.68 6.77
C ILE A 6 4.68 0.47 6.45
N VAL A 7 3.37 0.55 6.72
CA VAL A 7 2.42 -0.52 6.44
C VAL A 7 1.73 -0.23 5.11
N GLY A 8 2.00 -1.06 4.11
CA GLY A 8 1.56 -0.93 2.73
C GLY A 8 2.69 -0.48 1.80
N ALA A 9 2.94 -1.25 0.73
CA ALA A 9 3.90 -0.95 -0.33
C ALA A 9 3.25 -0.31 -1.57
N GLY A 10 2.09 0.33 -1.39
CA GLY A 10 1.44 1.12 -2.45
C GLY A 10 2.19 2.41 -2.79
N LEU A 11 1.60 3.24 -3.65
CA LEU A 11 2.17 4.53 -4.06
C LEU A 11 2.52 5.40 -2.83
N THR A 12 1.56 5.55 -1.90
CA THR A 12 1.72 6.37 -0.69
C THR A 12 2.85 5.86 0.20
N GLY A 13 2.89 4.54 0.48
CA GLY A 13 3.95 3.94 1.29
C GLY A 13 5.33 4.06 0.64
N SER A 14 5.40 3.86 -0.69
CA SER A 14 6.63 4.02 -1.46
C SER A 14 7.14 5.46 -1.45
N LEU A 15 6.24 6.43 -1.61
CA LEU A 15 6.57 7.85 -1.53
C LEU A 15 7.03 8.24 -0.12
N CYS A 16 6.33 7.78 0.92
CA CYS A 16 6.73 8.00 2.31
C CYS A 16 8.13 7.45 2.58
N ALA A 17 8.43 6.23 2.13
CA ALA A 17 9.75 5.62 2.27
C ALA A 17 10.85 6.45 1.59
N SER A 18 10.58 6.92 0.36
CA SER A 18 11.50 7.75 -0.42
C SER A 18 11.79 9.09 0.27
N LEU A 19 10.74 9.79 0.71
CA LEU A 19 10.86 11.08 1.40
C LEU A 19 11.57 10.93 2.74
N LEU A 20 11.17 9.97 3.57
CA LEU A 20 11.84 9.71 4.85
C LEU A 20 13.32 9.38 4.67
N ARG A 21 13.66 8.57 3.67
CA ARG A 21 15.06 8.27 3.35
C ARG A 21 15.83 9.52 2.90
N ARG A 22 15.23 10.36 2.07
CA ARG A 22 15.88 11.59 1.57
C ARG A 22 16.18 12.56 2.70
N GLU A 23 15.21 12.79 3.58
CA GLU A 23 15.32 13.80 4.65
C GLU A 23 16.15 13.29 5.84
N LEU A 24 16.02 12.01 6.20
CA LEU A 24 16.62 11.44 7.42
C LEU A 24 17.84 10.55 7.16
N GLN A 25 18.12 10.22 5.89
CA GLN A 25 19.32 9.53 5.43
C GLN A 25 19.60 8.23 6.21
N ASP A 26 20.75 8.17 6.89
CA ASP A 26 21.26 7.06 7.69
C ASP A 26 20.78 7.09 9.15
N LYS A 27 20.04 8.12 9.56
CA LYS A 27 19.49 8.21 10.93
C LYS A 27 18.35 7.24 11.17
N VAL A 28 17.72 6.76 10.08
CA VAL A 28 16.56 5.86 10.12
C VAL A 28 16.78 4.58 9.32
N ARG A 29 16.34 3.46 9.89
CA ARG A 29 16.11 2.20 9.18
C ARG A 29 14.62 2.14 8.84
N ILE A 30 14.31 2.05 7.55
CA ILE A 30 12.94 2.01 7.05
C ILE A 30 12.63 0.59 6.60
N GLU A 31 11.58 0.02 7.17
CA GLU A 31 11.00 -1.25 6.74
C GLU A 31 9.60 -0.98 6.19
N VAL A 32 9.24 -1.69 5.12
CA VAL A 32 7.91 -1.64 4.52
C VAL A 32 7.31 -3.03 4.63
N TRP A 33 6.17 -3.17 5.29
CA TRP A 33 5.45 -4.44 5.37
C TRP A 33 4.23 -4.40 4.46
N GLU A 34 4.14 -5.38 3.57
CA GLU A 34 3.04 -5.53 2.61
C GLU A 34 2.35 -6.87 2.83
N LYS A 35 1.02 -6.86 2.94
CA LYS A 35 0.21 -8.06 3.11
C LYS A 35 0.25 -8.93 1.85
N SER A 36 0.22 -8.31 0.68
CA SER A 36 0.24 -9.01 -0.59
C SER A 36 1.56 -9.75 -0.81
N ARG A 37 1.53 -10.82 -1.62
CA ARG A 37 2.70 -11.64 -2.00
C ARG A 37 3.72 -10.93 -2.89
N GLY A 38 3.53 -9.63 -3.12
CA GLY A 38 4.12 -8.89 -4.23
C GLY A 38 3.07 -8.52 -5.27
N SER A 39 3.52 -7.96 -6.40
CA SER A 39 2.66 -7.55 -7.51
C SER A 39 1.92 -8.76 -8.12
N GLY A 40 0.69 -9.01 -7.65
CA GLY A 40 -0.38 -9.64 -8.41
C GLY A 40 -0.31 -11.14 -8.68
N GLU A 41 0.01 -11.99 -7.70
CA GLU A 41 -0.22 -13.44 -7.81
C GLU A 41 -1.53 -13.82 -7.10
N SER A 42 -2.62 -13.88 -7.87
CA SER A 42 -3.91 -14.43 -7.43
C SER A 42 -3.93 -15.94 -7.70
N GLU A 43 -3.97 -16.77 -6.66
CA GLU A 43 -4.38 -18.18 -6.80
C GLU A 43 -5.91 -18.26 -7.00
N PRO A 44 -6.43 -19.27 -7.72
CA PRO A 44 -7.86 -19.38 -8.00
C PRO A 44 -8.61 -19.88 -6.76
N GLU A 45 -9.58 -19.09 -6.29
CA GLU A 45 -10.57 -19.52 -5.30
C GLU A 45 -11.49 -20.61 -5.90
N PRO A 46 -11.79 -21.70 -5.16
CA PRO A 46 -12.65 -22.77 -5.64
C PRO A 46 -14.11 -22.33 -5.65
N GLN A 47 -14.79 -22.54 -6.79
CA GLN A 47 -16.19 -22.18 -7.00
C GLN A 47 -17.12 -23.07 -6.15
N GLY A 48 -17.79 -22.46 -5.18
CA GLY A 48 -18.92 -23.04 -4.44
C GLY A 48 -20.25 -22.40 -4.86
N LEU A 49 -21.10 -23.19 -5.49
CA LEU A 49 -22.47 -22.88 -5.91
C LEU A 49 -23.41 -22.81 -4.68
N HIS A 50 -24.19 -21.74 -4.51
CA HIS A 50 -25.66 -21.82 -4.36
C HIS A 50 -26.34 -20.43 -4.25
N ARG A 51 -27.59 -20.44 -4.71
CA ARG A 51 -28.46 -19.37 -5.22
C ARG A 51 -29.41 -18.85 -4.13
N GLY A 52 -29.66 -17.54 -4.09
CA GLY A 52 -30.70 -16.92 -3.26
C GLY A 52 -31.07 -15.53 -3.80
N SER A 53 -32.33 -15.38 -4.21
CA SER A 53 -32.94 -14.22 -4.86
C SER A 53 -33.31 -13.09 -3.87
N GLY A 54 -32.92 -11.87 -4.21
CA GLY A 54 -33.34 -10.61 -3.60
C GLY A 54 -32.62 -9.46 -4.31
N GLU A 55 -33.22 -8.90 -5.35
CA GLU A 55 -32.62 -7.82 -6.14
C GLU A 55 -32.66 -6.49 -5.38
N SER A 56 -31.65 -6.28 -4.54
CA SER A 56 -31.10 -4.94 -4.33
C SER A 56 -30.05 -4.71 -5.42
N GLU A 57 -30.20 -3.64 -6.21
CA GLU A 57 -29.16 -3.13 -7.12
C GLU A 57 -27.78 -3.30 -6.47
N PRO A 58 -26.84 -4.04 -7.10
CA PRO A 58 -25.54 -4.24 -6.50
C PRO A 58 -24.84 -2.89 -6.44
N GLU A 59 -24.73 -2.33 -5.24
CA GLU A 59 -23.72 -1.34 -4.87
C GLU A 59 -22.40 -1.76 -5.55
N PRO A 60 -21.85 -0.95 -6.47
CA PRO A 60 -20.73 -1.38 -7.28
C PRO A 60 -19.56 -1.62 -6.35
N GLN A 61 -19.28 -2.90 -6.08
CA GLN A 61 -18.07 -3.33 -5.42
C GLN A 61 -16.91 -2.70 -6.19
N GLY A 62 -16.28 -1.69 -5.59
CA GLY A 62 -15.37 -0.80 -6.28
C GLY A 62 -14.34 -1.59 -7.09
N LEU A 63 -14.48 -1.57 -8.42
CA LEU A 63 -13.51 -2.20 -9.32
C LEU A 63 -12.15 -1.55 -9.03
N ARG A 64 -11.18 -2.35 -8.57
CA ARG A 64 -9.83 -1.89 -8.21
C ARG A 64 -9.02 -1.36 -9.40
N MET A 65 -9.59 -1.35 -10.60
CA MET A 65 -9.02 -0.88 -11.87
C MET A 65 -10.01 0.03 -12.62
N SER A 66 -10.82 0.81 -11.90
CA SER A 66 -11.84 1.68 -12.51
C SER A 66 -11.28 3.04 -12.97
N THR A 67 -11.77 3.51 -14.11
CA THR A 67 -11.62 4.88 -14.60
C THR A 67 -12.91 5.64 -14.37
N SER A 68 -12.85 6.69 -13.56
CA SER A 68 -13.94 7.66 -13.39
C SER A 68 -13.99 8.58 -14.61
N ARG A 69 -15.17 8.71 -15.20
CA ARG A 69 -15.42 9.63 -16.32
C ARG A 69 -16.26 10.79 -15.81
N PRO A 70 -15.81 12.04 -16.00
CA PRO A 70 -16.59 13.18 -15.58
C PRO A 70 -17.86 13.32 -16.42
N PRO A 71 -18.94 13.88 -15.85
CA PRO A 71 -20.18 14.14 -16.57
C PRO A 71 -20.04 15.25 -17.63
N ASP A 72 -19.03 16.11 -17.49
CA ASP A 72 -18.69 17.15 -18.45
C ASP A 72 -17.53 16.70 -19.36
N PRO A 73 -17.70 16.67 -20.69
CA PRO A 73 -16.64 16.32 -21.64
C PRO A 73 -15.48 17.32 -21.70
N SER A 74 -15.59 18.50 -21.06
CA SER A 74 -14.47 19.44 -20.89
C SER A 74 -13.53 19.06 -19.74
N SER A 75 -13.95 18.11 -18.88
CA SER A 75 -13.20 17.64 -17.73
C SER A 75 -12.46 16.33 -18.03
N HIS A 76 -11.44 16.02 -17.25
CA HIS A 76 -10.55 14.89 -17.51
C HIS A 76 -11.03 13.63 -16.79
N SER A 77 -10.93 12.47 -17.46
CA SER A 77 -11.09 11.18 -16.80
C SER A 77 -9.96 10.96 -15.80
N ALA A 78 -10.28 10.33 -14.68
CA ALA A 78 -9.31 9.97 -13.66
C ALA A 78 -9.38 8.47 -13.40
N ASP A 79 -8.24 7.79 -13.45
CA ASP A 79 -8.14 6.44 -12.93
C ASP A 79 -8.21 6.54 -11.40
N LEU A 80 -9.24 5.94 -10.78
CA LEU A 80 -9.38 5.88 -9.32
C LEU A 80 -9.01 4.49 -8.78
N GLY A 81 -8.85 3.52 -9.67
CA GLY A 81 -8.30 2.20 -9.38
C GLY A 81 -6.78 2.13 -9.58
N ALA A 82 -6.29 1.04 -10.19
CA ALA A 82 -4.89 0.85 -10.50
C ALA A 82 -4.35 1.95 -11.40
N GLN A 83 -3.26 2.58 -10.97
CA GLN A 83 -2.66 3.73 -11.66
C GLN A 83 -1.64 3.33 -12.73
N TYR A 84 -0.91 2.23 -12.50
CA TYR A 84 0.10 1.72 -13.43
C TYR A 84 0.32 0.23 -13.22
N ILE A 85 0.91 -0.41 -14.22
CA ILE A 85 1.35 -1.81 -14.14
C ILE A 85 2.86 -1.86 -13.95
N THR A 86 3.31 -2.38 -12.81
CA THR A 86 4.71 -2.73 -12.58
C THR A 86 4.93 -4.22 -12.82
N ALA A 87 6.08 -4.56 -13.40
CA ALA A 87 6.52 -5.94 -13.56
C ALA A 87 8.00 -6.03 -13.19
N THR A 88 8.37 -7.01 -12.38
CA THR A 88 9.78 -7.30 -12.12
C THR A 88 10.46 -7.76 -13.41
N SER A 89 11.78 -7.61 -13.49
CA SER A 89 12.54 -8.06 -14.68
C SER A 89 12.40 -9.55 -14.93
N ALA A 90 12.27 -10.37 -13.88
CA ALA A 90 12.04 -11.81 -14.00
C ALA A 90 10.63 -12.10 -14.54
N TYR A 91 9.60 -11.47 -13.97
CA TYR A 91 8.20 -11.67 -14.37
C TYR A 91 7.93 -11.22 -15.81
N ARG A 92 8.50 -10.08 -16.21
CA ARG A 92 8.40 -9.58 -17.60
C ARG A 92 9.04 -10.55 -18.59
N LYS A 93 10.12 -11.23 -18.22
CA LYS A 93 10.78 -12.22 -19.10
C LYS A 93 9.95 -13.49 -19.23
N SER A 94 9.43 -14.03 -18.13
CA SER A 94 8.59 -15.24 -18.17
C SER A 94 7.26 -15.00 -18.88
N HIS A 95 6.70 -13.79 -18.78
CA HIS A 95 5.42 -13.41 -19.40
C HIS A 95 5.61 -12.47 -20.60
N HIS A 96 6.77 -12.50 -21.26
CA HIS A 96 7.12 -11.51 -22.29
C HIS A 96 6.10 -11.41 -23.43
N ARG A 97 5.51 -12.54 -23.83
CA ARG A 97 4.52 -12.59 -24.91
C ARG A 97 3.28 -11.77 -24.57
N LEU A 98 2.75 -11.90 -23.36
CA LEU A 98 1.60 -11.14 -22.89
C LEU A 98 1.89 -9.63 -22.92
N TYR A 99 3.02 -9.21 -22.37
CA TYR A 99 3.40 -7.79 -22.36
C TYR A 99 3.64 -7.26 -23.78
N ALA A 100 4.27 -8.06 -24.66
CA ALA A 100 4.52 -7.67 -26.05
C ALA A 100 3.21 -7.47 -26.82
N GLU A 101 2.24 -8.37 -26.66
CA GLU A 101 0.92 -8.27 -27.29
C GLU A 101 0.17 -7.02 -26.80
N LEU A 102 0.15 -6.76 -25.48
CA LEU A 102 -0.50 -5.57 -24.92
C LEU A 102 0.15 -4.25 -25.33
N LEU A 103 1.48 -4.21 -25.44
CA LEU A 103 2.23 -3.07 -25.96
C LEU A 103 1.94 -2.87 -27.45
N SER A 104 1.95 -3.95 -28.24
CA SER A 104 1.67 -3.90 -29.68
C SER A 104 0.24 -3.47 -29.98
N ALA A 105 -0.71 -3.83 -29.12
CA ALA A 105 -2.10 -3.42 -29.23
C ALA A 105 -2.36 -1.98 -28.71
N GLY A 106 -1.35 -1.32 -28.13
CA GLY A 106 -1.48 0.01 -27.53
C GLY A 106 -2.31 0.03 -26.23
N VAL A 107 -2.62 -1.14 -25.67
CA VAL A 107 -3.35 -1.27 -24.38
C VAL A 107 -2.44 -0.88 -23.22
N LEU A 108 -1.14 -1.19 -23.33
CA LEU A 108 -0.11 -0.67 -22.44
C LEU A 108 0.79 0.31 -23.17
N LEU A 109 1.24 1.33 -22.44
CA LEU A 109 2.28 2.25 -22.88
C LEU A 109 3.44 2.21 -21.89
N PRO A 110 4.70 2.27 -22.36
CA PRO A 110 5.85 2.44 -21.48
C PRO A 110 5.66 3.69 -20.62
N PHE A 111 5.80 3.51 -19.31
CA PHE A 111 5.66 4.62 -18.38
C PHE A 111 6.95 5.43 -18.32
N ASP A 112 6.88 6.70 -18.74
CA ASP A 112 8.00 7.63 -18.68
C ASP A 112 8.20 8.15 -17.26
N SER A 113 9.02 7.43 -16.50
CA SER A 113 9.37 7.77 -15.13
C SER A 113 10.11 9.11 -14.99
N SER A 114 10.65 9.68 -16.09
CA SER A 114 11.35 10.97 -16.04
C SER A 114 10.43 12.15 -15.74
N ARG A 115 9.12 11.98 -15.92
CA ARG A 115 8.09 12.99 -15.61
C ARG A 115 7.65 12.99 -14.15
N ILE A 116 8.03 11.96 -13.38
CA ILE A 116 7.67 11.87 -11.96
C ILE A 116 8.85 12.32 -11.12
N GLU A 117 8.72 13.54 -10.64
CA GLU A 117 9.67 14.12 -9.69
C GLU A 117 9.75 13.24 -8.43
N GLY A 118 10.97 12.78 -8.09
CA GLY A 118 11.22 11.95 -6.90
C GLY A 118 11.25 10.43 -7.12
N LEU A 119 10.98 9.94 -8.34
CA LEU A 119 11.09 8.51 -8.67
C LEU A 119 12.55 8.15 -8.98
N LYS A 120 13.31 7.67 -7.98
CA LYS A 120 14.68 7.17 -8.17
C LYS A 120 14.71 5.67 -8.46
N HIS A 121 15.54 5.28 -9.44
CA HIS A 121 15.97 3.90 -9.63
C HIS A 121 16.84 3.45 -8.45
N LYS A 122 16.70 2.18 -8.06
CA LYS A 122 17.28 1.54 -6.88
C LYS A 122 18.73 1.96 -6.65
N ASP A 123 18.96 2.63 -5.51
CA ASP A 123 20.15 2.47 -4.67
C ASP A 123 19.78 2.89 -3.22
N GLY A 124 19.82 1.93 -2.28
CA GLY A 124 19.59 2.18 -0.84
C GLY A 124 18.15 2.05 -0.34
N SER A 125 17.31 1.26 -1.02
CA SER A 125 15.87 1.09 -0.77
C SER A 125 15.55 0.72 0.68
N ALA A 126 14.41 1.21 1.19
CA ALA A 126 13.77 0.63 2.36
C ALA A 126 13.65 -0.90 2.20
N GLU A 127 13.77 -1.65 3.29
CA GLU A 127 13.64 -3.10 3.27
C GLU A 127 12.15 -3.44 3.14
N VAL A 128 11.75 -4.02 2.00
CA VAL A 128 10.35 -4.36 1.73
C VAL A 128 10.14 -5.85 2.01
N PHE A 129 9.18 -6.14 2.89
CA PHE A 129 8.78 -7.48 3.29
C PHE A 129 7.34 -7.74 2.83
N PHE A 130 7.19 -8.67 1.89
CA PHE A 130 5.88 -9.14 1.43
C PHE A 130 5.34 -10.23 2.35
N GLU A 131 4.05 -10.54 2.22
CA GLU A 131 3.33 -11.49 3.08
C GLU A 131 3.37 -11.15 4.58
N ARG A 132 3.70 -9.90 4.92
CA ARG A 132 3.69 -9.38 6.29
C ARG A 132 2.43 -8.58 6.53
N HIS A 133 1.37 -9.29 6.91
CA HIS A 133 0.10 -8.69 7.29
C HIS A 133 0.15 -8.20 8.73
N VAL A 134 0.11 -6.88 8.94
CA VAL A 134 -0.05 -6.31 10.29
C VAL A 134 -1.48 -6.55 10.79
N THR A 135 -1.62 -7.12 11.98
CA THR A 135 -2.92 -7.39 12.62
C THR A 135 -3.11 -6.64 13.93
N GLY A 136 -2.02 -6.24 14.59
CA GLY A 136 -2.08 -5.52 15.86
C GLY A 136 -1.01 -4.45 15.99
N LEU A 137 -1.36 -3.34 16.62
CA LEU A 137 -0.46 -2.25 16.99
C LEU A 137 -0.67 -1.89 18.45
N PHE A 138 0.33 -2.20 19.28
CA PHE A 138 0.29 -1.97 20.73
C PHE A 138 1.35 -0.95 21.13
N ARG A 139 0.96 0.05 21.92
CA ARG A 139 1.87 1.06 22.41
C ARG A 139 2.70 0.48 23.54
N ARG A 140 4.02 0.64 23.44
CA ARG A 140 5.00 0.19 24.45
C ARG A 140 5.94 1.35 24.78
N GLY A 141 5.50 2.20 25.70
CA GLY A 141 6.23 3.41 26.08
C GLY A 141 6.38 4.37 24.89
N ALA A 142 7.63 4.61 24.46
CA ALA A 142 7.94 5.48 23.32
C ALA A 142 7.80 4.78 21.96
N SER A 143 7.76 3.45 21.95
CA SER A 143 7.79 2.61 20.74
C SER A 143 6.46 1.88 20.52
N TRP A 144 6.36 1.18 19.41
CA TRP A 144 5.21 0.38 18.98
C TRP A 144 5.61 -1.08 18.83
N GLU A 145 4.85 -1.96 19.46
CA GLU A 145 4.85 -3.39 19.17
C GLU A 145 3.89 -3.63 18.00
N VAL A 146 4.40 -4.20 16.92
CA VAL A 146 3.66 -4.48 15.70
C VAL A 146 3.54 -5.99 15.57
N GLN A 147 2.31 -6.49 15.65
CA GLN A 147 2.01 -7.91 15.50
C GLN A 147 1.64 -8.22 14.05
N SER A 148 2.23 -9.28 13.52
CA SER A 148 1.89 -9.83 12.22
C SER A 148 0.95 -11.02 12.32
N ARG A 149 0.23 -11.33 11.24
CA ARG A 149 -0.63 -12.52 11.14
C ARG A 149 0.12 -13.84 11.32
N ALA A 150 1.42 -13.87 11.04
CA ALA A 150 2.25 -15.07 11.23
C ALA A 150 2.46 -15.41 12.72
N GLY A 151 2.09 -14.50 13.63
CA GLY A 151 2.19 -14.66 15.09
C GLY A 151 3.43 -13.98 15.68
N ASP A 152 4.39 -13.59 14.84
CA ASP A 152 5.56 -12.81 15.22
C ASP A 152 5.23 -11.32 15.43
N SER A 153 5.87 -10.74 16.46
CA SER A 153 5.78 -9.33 16.83
C SER A 153 7.15 -8.66 16.76
N GLU A 154 7.20 -7.40 16.33
CA GLU A 154 8.43 -6.60 16.26
C GLU A 154 8.25 -5.18 16.81
N MET A 155 9.35 -4.60 17.31
CA MET A 155 9.38 -3.26 17.89
C MET A 155 9.86 -2.19 16.89
N PHE A 156 9.11 -1.09 16.79
CA PHE A 156 9.43 0.07 15.95
C PHE A 156 9.29 1.38 16.73
N ASP A 157 10.13 2.36 16.40
CA ASP A 157 10.07 3.69 17.03
C ASP A 157 8.91 4.52 16.48
N ALA A 158 8.57 4.31 15.21
CA ALA A 158 7.41 4.92 14.56
C ALA A 158 6.76 3.97 13.55
N VAL A 159 5.45 4.12 13.36
CA VAL A 159 4.65 3.37 12.38
C VAL A 159 3.87 4.36 11.53
N VAL A 160 3.95 4.20 10.21
CA VAL A 160 3.18 4.95 9.20
C VAL A 160 2.18 3.99 8.56
N LEU A 161 0.89 4.29 8.71
CA LEU A 161 -0.17 3.48 8.12
C LEU A 161 -0.58 4.07 6.77
N THR A 162 -0.42 3.28 5.70
CA THR A 162 -0.82 3.65 4.32
C THR A 162 -1.81 2.67 3.70
N ILE A 163 -2.43 1.83 4.53
CA ILE A 163 -3.49 0.89 4.17
C ILE A 163 -4.87 1.59 4.21
N PRO A 164 -5.90 1.07 3.48
CA PRO A 164 -7.23 1.66 3.49
C PRO A 164 -7.84 1.78 4.90
N VAL A 165 -8.60 2.85 5.17
CA VAL A 165 -9.24 3.10 6.47
C VAL A 165 -10.00 1.89 7.03
N PRO A 166 -10.82 1.15 6.25
CA PRO A 166 -11.47 -0.06 6.77
C PRO A 166 -10.49 -1.12 7.31
N GLN A 167 -9.29 -1.22 6.76
CA GLN A 167 -8.25 -2.14 7.26
C GLN A 167 -7.57 -1.58 8.52
N ILE A 168 -7.37 -0.26 8.62
CA ILE A 168 -6.86 0.39 9.84
C ILE A 168 -7.81 0.12 11.02
N LEU A 169 -9.12 0.23 10.78
CA LEU A 169 -10.14 0.03 11.80
C LEU A 169 -10.24 -1.43 12.30
N GLN A 170 -9.68 -2.38 11.56
CA GLN A 170 -9.63 -3.81 11.90
C GLN A 170 -8.38 -4.20 12.69
N LEU A 171 -7.42 -3.28 12.86
CA LEU A 171 -6.22 -3.54 13.66
C LEU A 171 -6.57 -3.64 15.15
N GLU A 172 -6.01 -4.65 15.81
CA GLU A 172 -6.07 -4.82 17.26
C GLU A 172 -5.11 -3.86 17.98
N GLY A 173 -5.38 -3.57 19.26
CA GLY A 173 -4.48 -2.80 20.13
C GLY A 173 -4.85 -1.33 20.31
N ASP A 174 -3.84 -0.51 20.60
CA ASP A 174 -3.99 0.77 21.31
C ASP A 174 -4.25 1.96 20.37
N LEU A 175 -4.55 1.70 19.10
CA LEU A 175 -4.86 2.73 18.11
C LEU A 175 -6.11 3.55 18.47
N ARG A 176 -6.98 3.02 19.34
CA ARG A 176 -8.27 3.62 19.70
C ARG A 176 -8.25 4.38 21.03
N GLU A 177 -7.15 4.39 21.79
CA GLU A 177 -7.11 4.95 23.15
C GLU A 177 -6.62 6.40 23.26
N SER A 178 -6.52 7.16 22.16
CA SER A 178 -6.11 8.57 22.23
C SER A 178 -7.28 9.54 22.46
N GLU A 179 -8.00 9.40 23.57
CA GLU A 179 -8.77 10.51 24.15
C GLU A 179 -8.29 10.79 25.57
N THR A 180 -7.91 12.06 25.79
CA THR A 180 -7.35 12.65 27.01
C THR A 180 -5.87 12.32 27.23
N HIS A 181 -4.98 13.29 26.98
CA HIS A 181 -4.04 13.86 27.96
C HIS A 181 -3.24 14.98 27.27
N THR A 182 -3.25 16.13 27.92
CA THR A 182 -2.73 17.44 27.50
C THR A 182 -1.23 17.48 27.20
N HIS A 183 -0.87 18.15 26.09
CA HIS A 183 0.40 18.81 25.75
C HIS A 183 1.71 18.36 26.42
N THR A 184 2.56 17.64 25.68
CA THR A 184 3.96 18.04 25.38
C THR A 184 4.58 17.12 24.30
N HIS A 185 5.49 17.70 23.51
CA HIS A 185 6.06 17.28 22.24
C HIS A 185 6.44 15.79 21.98
N THR A 186 6.21 15.39 20.72
CA THR A 186 6.84 14.29 19.92
C THR A 186 6.26 12.87 20.05
N HIS A 187 4.99 12.68 19.67
CA HIS A 187 4.42 11.33 19.51
C HIS A 187 3.70 11.24 18.17
N THR A 188 4.34 10.62 17.17
CA THR A 188 3.85 10.66 15.78
C THR A 188 3.56 9.26 15.27
N LEU A 189 2.33 8.77 15.54
CA LEU A 189 1.67 7.84 14.63
C LEU A 189 1.10 8.71 13.50
N LEU A 190 1.58 8.54 12.26
CA LEU A 190 1.08 9.26 11.10
C LEU A 190 0.14 8.35 10.31
N CYS A 191 -1.15 8.63 10.40
CA CYS A 191 -2.16 8.02 9.54
C CYS A 191 -2.34 8.91 8.31
N LEU A 192 -1.78 8.51 7.16
CA LEU A 192 -1.96 9.21 5.89
C LEU A 192 -3.04 8.49 5.09
N SER A 193 -4.30 8.86 5.36
CA SER A 193 -5.43 8.45 4.52
C SER A 193 -5.56 9.49 3.40
N LEU A 194 -5.09 9.17 2.19
CA LEU A 194 -5.51 9.93 1.01
C LEU A 194 -6.94 9.48 0.69
N ILE A 195 -7.84 10.46 0.76
CA ILE A 195 -9.29 10.34 0.49
C ILE A 195 -9.52 9.91 -0.95
#